data_AF-A0A2X3BK45-F1
#
_entry.id   AF-A0A2X3BK45-F1
#
_cell.length_a   1.000
_cell.length_b   1.000
_cell.length_c   1.000
_cell.angle_alpha   90.00
_cell.angle_beta   90.00
_cell.angle_gamma   90.00
#
_symmetry.space_group_name_H-M   'P 1'
#
loop_
_entity.id
_entity.type
_entity.pdbx_description
1 polymer ?
#
loop_
_entity_poly.entity_id
_entity_poly.type
_entity_poly.pdbx_seq_one_letter_code
_entity_poly.pdbx_strand_id
1 'polypeptide(L)' 'MTVDMVRRTVIRSGKKIHLTGKEYVLLELLLQRTGEVLPRSLISSLVWNMNLTVIRM' A
#
# COMPACT_ATOMS: atom_id res chain seq x y z
N MET A 1 -10.74 -7.85 -6.38
CA MET A 1 -9.68 -7.81 -5.34
C MET A 1 -10.25 -7.01 -4.20
N THR A 2 -10.00 -7.42 -2.96
CA THR A 2 -10.54 -6.79 -1.76
C THR A 2 -9.37 -6.40 -0.86
N VAL A 3 -9.40 -5.16 -0.37
CA VAL A 3 -8.38 -4.63 0.54
C VAL A 3 -9.09 -4.06 1.75
N ASP A 4 -8.72 -4.54 2.92
CA ASP A 4 -9.14 -3.99 4.20
C ASP A 4 -8.00 -3.14 4.74
N MET A 5 -8.19 -1.82 4.70
CA MET A 5 -7.17 -0.86 5.10
C MET A 5 -6.95 -0.82 6.62
N VAL A 6 -7.99 -1.14 7.40
CA VAL A 6 -7.95 -1.15 8.87
C VAL A 6 -7.18 -2.37 9.35
N ARG A 7 -7.46 -3.54 8.77
CA ARG A 7 -6.82 -4.81 9.12
C ARG A 7 -5.55 -5.09 8.33
N ARG A 8 -5.14 -4.17 7.45
CA ARG A 8 -4.02 -4.31 6.50
C ARG A 8 -4.02 -5.67 5.79
N THR A 9 -5.21 -6.12 5.35
CA THR A 9 -5.39 -7.45 4.78
C THR A 9 -5.80 -7.33 3.32
N VAL A 10 -5.14 -8.10 2.47
CA VAL A 10 -5.38 -8.11 1.02
C VAL A 10 -5.84 -9.48 0.59
N ILE A 11 -6.94 -9.53 -0.17
CA ILE A 11 -7.49 -10.74 -0.77
C ILE A 11 -7.59 -10.54 -2.28
N ARG A 12 -6.95 -11.42 -3.04
CA ARG A 12 -7.03 -11.44 -4.50
C ARG A 12 -7.45 -12.82 -4.96
N SER A 13 -8.47 -12.88 -5.82
CA SER A 13 -9.02 -14.14 -6.33
C SER A 13 -9.37 -15.13 -5.21
N GLY A 14 -9.96 -14.64 -4.11
CA GLY A 14 -10.34 -15.45 -2.95
C GLY A 14 -9.19 -15.91 -2.04
N LYS A 15 -7.92 -15.59 -2.35
CA LYS A 15 -6.76 -15.94 -1.53
C LYS A 15 -6.20 -14.73 -0.78
N LYS A 16 -5.90 -14.91 0.51
CA LYS A 16 -5.20 -13.91 1.31
C LYS A 16 -3.75 -13.80 0.84
N ILE A 17 -3.31 -12.58 0.56
CA ILE A 17 -1.93 -12.28 0.22
C ILE A 17 -1.28 -11.66 1.45
N HIS A 18 -0.14 -12.22 1.87
CA HIS A 18 0.72 -11.59 2.87
C HIS A 18 1.62 -10.59 2.17
N LEU A 19 1.58 -9.34 2.62
CA LEU A 19 2.47 -8.28 2.16
C LEU A 19 3.39 -7.88 3.30
N THR A 20 4.64 -7.60 2.97
CA THR A 20 5.54 -6.87 3.85
C THR A 20 5.02 -5.45 4.07
N GLY A 21 5.50 -4.77 5.11
CA GLY A 21 5.08 -3.38 5.38
C GLY A 21 5.30 -2.45 4.18
N LYS A 22 6.42 -2.62 3.45
CA LYS A 22 6.73 -1.80 2.26
C LYS A 22 5.80 -2.09 1.08
N GLU A 23 5.49 -3.36 0.83
CA GLU A 23 4.56 -3.73 -0.24
C GLU A 23 3.15 -3.25 0.06
N TYR A 24 2.73 -3.28 1.33
CA TYR A 24 1.44 -2.73 1.73
C TYR A 24 1.36 -1.21 1.51
N VAL A 25 2.39 -0.46 1.93
CA VAL A 25 2.46 1.00 1.71
C VAL A 25 2.44 1.35 0.23
N LEU A 26 3.17 0.59 -0.60
CA LEU A 26 3.12 0.76 -2.04
C LEU A 26 1.72 0.53 -2.59
N LEU A 27 1.06 -0.56 -2.18
CA LEU A 27 -0.29 -0.87 -2.63
C LEU A 27 -1.29 0.22 -2.21
N GLU A 28 -1.21 0.69 -0.97
CA GLU A 28 -2.06 1.76 -0.45
C GLU A 28 -1.89 3.05 -1.26
N LEU A 29 -0.65 3.44 -1.55
CA LEU A 29 -0.34 4.60 -2.39
C LEU A 29 -0.99 4.50 -3.77
N LEU A 30 -0.89 3.33 -4.41
CA LEU A 30 -1.47 3.09 -5.73
C LEU A 30 -3.01 3.09 -5.68
N LEU A 31 -3.61 2.57 -4.62
CA LEU A 31 -5.06 2.57 -4.44
C LEU A 31 -5.61 3.97 -4.20
N GLN A 32 -4.94 4.78 -3.39
CA GLN A 32 -5.33 6.16 -3.11
C GLN A 32 -5.24 7.06 -4.35
N ARG A 33 -4.36 6.73 -5.31
CA ARG A 33 -4.12 7.49 -6.54
C ARG A 33 -4.46 6.68 -7.79
N THR A 34 -5.57 5.93 -7.72
CA THR A 34 -6.03 5.12 -8.85
C THR A 34 -6.31 6.01 -10.06
N GLY A 35 -5.72 5.66 -11.20
CA GLY A 35 -5.86 6.43 -12.45
C GLY A 35 -4.77 7.47 -12.68
N GLU A 36 -3.91 7.74 -11.70
CA GLU A 36 -2.73 8.59 -11.85
C GLU A 36 -1.49 7.76 -12.16
N VAL A 37 -0.67 8.20 -13.13
CA VAL A 37 0.65 7.60 -13.38
C VAL A 37 1.67 8.26 -12.46
N LEU A 38 2.04 7.56 -11.39
CA LEU A 38 3.01 8.05 -10.42
C LEU A 38 4.46 7.84 -10.91
N PRO A 39 5.33 8.88 -10.87
CA PRO A 39 6.75 8.73 -11.20
C PRO A 39 7.45 7.77 -10.24
N ARG A 40 8.37 6.95 -10.78
CA ARG A 40 9.14 5.98 -9.97
C ARG A 40 9.92 6.63 -8.82
N SER A 41 10.45 7.83 -9.03
CA SER A 41 11.16 8.61 -8.01
C SER A 41 10.25 9.00 -6.84
N LEU A 42 9.00 9.40 -7.12
CA LEU A 42 8.01 9.73 -6.11
C LEU A 42 7.61 8.50 -5.29
N ILE A 43 7.33 7.38 -5.97
CA ILE A 43 7.01 6.10 -5.32
C ILE A 43 8.16 5.69 -4.40
N SER A 44 9.39 5.75 -4.91
CA SER A 44 10.59 5.43 -4.12
C SER A 44 10.71 6.36 -2.91
N SER A 45 10.60 7.67 -3.10
CA SER A 45 10.66 8.62 -1.98
C SER A 45 9.62 8.31 -0.91
N LEU A 46 8.37 8.07 -1.29
CA LEU A 46 7.31 7.76 -0.31
C LEU A 46 7.53 6.41 0.37
N VAL A 47 7.85 5.34 -0.36
CA VAL A 47 8.04 4.01 0.23
C VAL A 47 9.27 3.95 1.16
N TRP A 48 10.33 4.71 0.87
CA TRP A 48 11.55 4.73 1.68
C TRP A 48 11.54 5.79 2.80
N ASN A 49 10.79 6.89 2.63
CA ASN A 49 10.71 7.99 3.60
C ASN A 49 9.47 7.88 4.54
N MET A 50 8.57 6.92 4.27
CA MET A 50 7.52 6.53 5.21
C MET A 50 8.15 5.79 6.39
N ASN A 51 8.55 6.55 7.41
CA ASN A 51 8.61 6.08 8.79
C ASN A 51 7.33 5.28 9.07
N LEU A 52 7.47 4.10 9.69
CA LEU A 52 6.39 3.18 10.12
C LEU A 52 5.33 3.81 11.07
N THR A 53 5.29 5.14 11.19
CA THR A 53 4.56 5.92 12.20
C THR A 53 3.11 6.24 11.83
N VAL A 54 2.63 5.93 10.62
CA VAL A 54 1.19 5.94 10.33
C VAL A 54 0.62 4.53 10.48
N ILE A 55 0.54 4.10 11.73
CA ILE A 55 -0.63 3.40 12.26
C ILE A 55 -1.20 4.39 13.28
N ARG A 56 -1.89 5.44 12.82
CA ARG A 56 -2.76 6.20 13.72
C ARG A 56 -4.18 5.71 13.45
N MET A 57 -4.68 5.06 14.51
CA MET A 57 -6.07 4.87 14.95
C MET A 57 -7.14 5.57 14.13
#